data_AF-F3AUY7-F1
#
_entry.id   AF-F3AUY7-F1
#
_cell.length_a   1.000
_cell.length_b   1.000
_cell.length_c   1.000
_cell.angle_alpha   90.00
_cell.angle_beta   90.00
_cell.angle_gamma   90.00
#
_symmetry.space_group_name_H-M   'P 1'
#
loop_
_entity.id
_entity.type
_entity.pdbx_description
1 polymer ?
#
loop_
_entity_poly.entity_id
_entity_poly.type
_entity_poly.pdbx_seq_one_letter_code
_entity_poly.pdbx_strand_id
1 'polypeptide(L)'
;MQRNLKEVVIPDSVNNIGEAAFMDCISLKNVTIPDSVNNIGEVAFMGCESLKTVTIPESVKVIGREALGYLSSKQYEQGYKVEGFTIRGVAGSAAEKYAKENGFTFEAMKPDYIKGDSDSDGKVTISDVRTTLRYVCQKVELDEEQKLAADVEKDGVINIKDLRKVLRFVCNKIEEL
;
A
#
# COMPACT_ATOMS: atom_id res chain seq x y z
N MET A 1 17.74 -10.02 19.55
CA MET A 1 17.65 -10.80 18.31
C MET A 1 16.78 -12.03 18.52
N GLN A 2 15.62 -12.11 17.88
CA GLN A 2 14.68 -13.25 18.01
C GLN A 2 14.86 -14.22 16.84
N ARG A 3 15.71 -15.24 17.02
CA ARG A 3 16.05 -16.20 15.95
C ARG A 3 14.95 -17.21 15.62
N ASN A 4 13.88 -17.28 16.41
CA ASN A 4 12.80 -18.27 16.25
C ASN A 4 11.44 -17.65 15.90
N LEU A 5 11.37 -16.32 15.72
CA LEU A 5 10.14 -15.66 15.32
C LEU A 5 9.84 -16.02 13.87
N LYS A 6 8.70 -16.68 13.62
CA LYS A 6 8.31 -17.16 12.28
C LYS A 6 7.28 -16.28 11.60
N GLU A 7 6.46 -15.61 12.39
CA GLU A 7 5.34 -14.82 11.94
C GLU A 7 5.14 -13.64 12.87
N VAL A 8 4.75 -12.51 12.30
CA VAL A 8 4.39 -11.29 13.03
C VAL A 8 3.06 -10.79 12.49
N VAL A 9 2.12 -10.57 13.39
CA VAL A 9 0.90 -9.82 13.09
C VAL A 9 0.99 -8.49 13.83
N ILE A 10 1.16 -7.40 13.09
CA ILE A 10 1.21 -6.07 13.66
C ILE A 10 -0.24 -5.65 13.99
N PRO A 11 -0.55 -5.22 15.23
CA PRO A 11 -1.89 -4.78 15.59
C PRO A 11 -2.31 -3.47 14.90
N ASP A 12 -3.60 -3.32 14.61
CA ASP A 12 -4.19 -2.12 13.97
C ASP A 12 -4.02 -0.81 14.76
N SER A 13 -3.58 -0.89 16.02
CA SER A 13 -3.25 0.30 16.82
C SER A 13 -1.84 0.86 16.52
N VAL A 14 -1.03 0.14 15.73
CA VAL A 14 0.35 0.54 15.42
C VAL A 14 0.37 1.45 14.21
N ASN A 15 0.89 2.66 14.39
CA ASN A 15 1.01 3.65 13.31
C ASN A 15 2.41 3.70 12.69
N ASN A 16 3.41 3.10 13.32
CA ASN A 16 4.81 3.16 12.92
C ASN A 16 5.54 1.86 13.28
N ILE A 17 6.26 1.28 12.32
CA ILE A 17 7.24 0.22 12.58
C ILE A 17 8.59 0.91 12.77
N GLY A 18 9.15 0.84 13.98
CA GLY A 18 10.38 1.54 14.34
C GLY A 18 11.63 1.04 13.61
N GLU A 19 12.68 1.84 13.69
CA GLU A 19 14.03 1.46 13.22
C GLU A 19 14.47 0.14 13.87
N ALA A 20 15.04 -0.77 13.07
CA ALA A 20 15.52 -2.08 13.49
C ALA A 20 14.51 -2.97 14.25
N ALA A 21 13.20 -2.69 14.20
CA ALA A 21 12.19 -3.35 15.04
C ALA A 21 12.18 -4.88 14.97
N PHE A 22 12.45 -5.44 13.78
CA PHE A 22 12.53 -6.87 13.50
C PHE A 22 13.89 -7.27 12.91
N MET A 23 14.93 -6.48 13.15
CA MET A 23 16.27 -6.77 12.67
C MET A 23 16.75 -8.15 13.15
N ASP A 24 17.40 -8.89 12.24
CA ASP A 24 17.94 -10.23 12.44
C ASP A 24 16.92 -11.29 12.90
N CYS A 25 15.63 -11.09 12.58
CA CYS A 25 14.61 -12.14 12.71
C CYS A 25 14.74 -13.15 11.56
N ILE A 26 15.85 -13.89 11.55
CA ILE A 26 16.26 -14.80 10.45
C ILE A 26 15.20 -15.84 10.05
N SER A 27 14.34 -16.24 10.99
CA SER A 27 13.28 -17.24 10.79
C SER A 27 11.93 -16.63 10.38
N LEU A 28 11.81 -15.30 10.33
CA LEU A 28 10.55 -14.62 10.03
C LEU A 28 10.20 -14.87 8.57
N LYS A 29 9.06 -15.50 8.33
CA LYS A 29 8.57 -15.85 6.99
C LYS A 29 7.44 -14.94 6.55
N ASN A 30 6.59 -14.55 7.49
CA ASN A 30 5.37 -13.80 7.22
C ASN A 30 5.29 -12.60 8.16
N VAL A 31 4.92 -11.45 7.62
CA VAL A 31 4.53 -10.28 8.40
C VAL A 31 3.22 -9.72 7.84
N THR A 32 2.26 -9.51 8.72
CA THR A 32 1.01 -8.80 8.41
C THR A 32 1.16 -7.37 8.90
N ILE A 33 1.15 -6.42 7.96
CA ILE A 33 1.24 -4.98 8.22
C ILE A 33 -0.16 -4.38 7.98
N PRO A 34 -0.83 -3.84 9.01
CA PRO A 34 -2.18 -3.30 8.88
C PRO A 34 -2.16 -1.91 8.24
N ASP A 35 -3.34 -1.49 7.75
CA ASP A 35 -3.53 -0.19 7.09
C ASP A 35 -3.31 1.02 8.03
N SER A 36 -3.22 0.82 9.35
CA SER A 36 -2.85 1.88 10.29
C SER A 36 -1.39 2.33 10.18
N VAL A 37 -0.49 1.49 9.63
CA VAL A 37 0.94 1.79 9.57
C VAL A 37 1.24 2.80 8.47
N ASN A 38 1.81 3.94 8.86
CA ASN A 38 2.15 5.03 7.92
C ASN A 38 3.66 5.08 7.60
N ASN A 39 4.50 4.48 8.44
CA ASN A 39 5.95 4.53 8.31
C ASN A 39 6.60 3.19 8.68
N ILE A 40 7.61 2.80 7.92
CA ILE A 40 8.51 1.68 8.20
C ILE A 40 9.92 2.24 8.35
N GLY A 41 10.51 2.08 9.54
CA GLY A 41 11.80 2.64 9.90
C GLY A 41 12.98 2.03 9.14
N GLU A 42 14.11 2.73 9.19
CA GLU A 42 15.38 2.25 8.63
C GLU A 42 15.72 0.88 9.20
N VAL A 43 16.24 -0.01 8.33
CA VAL A 43 16.67 -1.38 8.67
C VAL A 43 15.66 -2.22 9.46
N ALA A 44 14.36 -1.88 9.43
CA ALA A 44 13.33 -2.49 10.28
C ALA A 44 13.25 -4.01 10.15
N PHE A 45 13.46 -4.57 8.96
CA PHE A 45 13.49 -6.01 8.67
C PHE A 45 14.81 -6.45 8.04
N MET A 46 15.90 -5.72 8.28
CA MET A 46 17.23 -6.15 7.85
C MET A 46 17.60 -7.48 8.52
N GLY A 47 18.19 -8.42 7.78
CA GLY A 47 18.59 -9.72 8.30
C GLY A 47 17.44 -10.75 8.39
N CYS A 48 16.23 -10.42 7.93
CA CYS A 48 15.12 -11.37 7.84
C CYS A 48 15.28 -12.32 6.63
N GLU A 49 16.23 -13.25 6.71
CA GLU A 49 16.61 -14.16 5.61
C GLU A 49 15.45 -14.99 5.03
N SER A 50 14.53 -15.42 5.90
CA SER A 50 13.38 -16.23 5.53
C SER A 50 12.21 -15.42 4.97
N LEU A 51 12.22 -14.10 5.10
CA LEU A 51 11.19 -13.22 4.58
C LEU A 51 11.48 -12.99 3.11
N LYS A 52 10.68 -13.60 2.24
CA LYS A 52 10.85 -13.51 0.77
C LYS A 52 9.83 -12.60 0.11
N THR A 53 8.72 -12.35 0.77
CA THR A 53 7.65 -11.52 0.25
C THR A 53 7.05 -10.72 1.38
N VAL A 54 6.74 -9.45 1.11
CA VAL A 54 6.03 -8.58 2.03
C VAL A 54 4.96 -7.81 1.28
N THR A 55 3.76 -7.77 1.84
CA THR A 55 2.68 -6.91 1.37
C THR A 55 2.72 -5.61 2.16
N ILE A 56 2.79 -4.49 1.45
CA ILE A 56 2.84 -3.15 2.02
C ILE A 56 1.52 -2.44 1.71
N PRO A 57 0.76 -2.00 2.73
CA PRO A 57 -0.50 -1.29 2.50
C PRO A 57 -0.27 0.11 1.93
N GLU A 58 -1.28 0.66 1.25
CA GLU A 58 -1.22 1.98 0.58
C GLU A 58 -1.09 3.15 1.58
N SER A 59 -1.44 2.92 2.84
CA SER A 59 -1.26 3.89 3.92
C SER A 59 0.22 4.16 4.24
N VAL A 60 1.13 3.22 3.98
CA VAL A 60 2.57 3.44 4.18
C VAL A 60 3.06 4.52 3.23
N LYS A 61 3.51 5.65 3.79
CA LYS A 61 4.01 6.80 3.03
C LYS A 61 5.53 6.83 2.94
N VAL A 62 6.21 6.24 3.91
CA VAL A 62 7.68 6.25 4.00
C VAL A 62 8.19 4.85 4.37
N ILE A 63 9.18 4.40 3.61
CA ILE A 63 9.95 3.17 3.87
C ILE A 63 11.41 3.58 4.00
N GLY A 64 11.99 3.33 5.17
CA GLY A 64 13.36 3.71 5.50
C GLY A 64 14.42 2.97 4.69
N ARG A 65 15.64 3.47 4.72
CA ARG A 65 16.80 2.86 4.04
C ARG A 65 16.95 1.41 4.49
N GLU A 66 17.14 0.52 3.52
CA GLU A 66 17.40 -0.92 3.75
C GLU A 66 16.36 -1.62 4.67
N ALA A 67 15.15 -1.05 4.79
CA ALA A 67 14.14 -1.53 5.72
C ALA A 67 13.63 -2.93 5.37
N LEU A 68 13.59 -3.27 4.08
CA LEU A 68 13.02 -4.51 3.54
C LEU A 68 13.96 -5.13 2.52
N GLY A 69 14.13 -6.45 2.58
CA GLY A 69 14.85 -7.22 1.57
C GLY A 69 16.37 -7.13 1.64
N TYR A 70 16.93 -6.68 2.75
CA TYR A 70 18.38 -6.58 2.97
C TYR A 70 18.88 -7.54 4.06
N LEU A 71 20.12 -7.98 3.91
CA LEU A 71 20.87 -8.79 4.87
C LEU A 71 22.15 -8.04 5.27
N SER A 72 22.57 -8.21 6.53
CA SER A 72 23.83 -7.68 7.02
C SER A 72 24.98 -8.62 6.67
N SER A 73 26.10 -8.08 6.18
CA SER A 73 27.35 -8.83 6.00
C SER A 73 28.45 -8.19 6.81
N LYS A 74 29.30 -9.00 7.43
CA LYS A 74 30.55 -8.50 8.04
C LYS A 74 31.56 -8.01 6.99
N GLN A 75 31.36 -8.36 5.72
CA GLN A 75 32.29 -8.05 4.62
C GLN A 75 31.96 -6.74 3.91
N TYR A 76 30.76 -6.19 4.08
CA TYR A 76 30.30 -4.99 3.38
C TYR A 76 29.84 -3.94 4.40
N GLU A 77 30.15 -2.67 4.14
CA GLU A 77 29.68 -1.55 4.97
C GLU A 77 28.17 -1.29 4.80
N GLN A 78 27.59 -1.76 3.69
CA GLN A 78 26.16 -1.67 3.38
C GLN A 78 25.54 -3.08 3.30
N GLY A 79 24.23 -3.18 3.54
CA GLY A 79 23.51 -4.45 3.39
C GLY A 79 23.53 -4.98 1.95
N TYR A 80 23.39 -6.29 1.79
CA TYR A 80 23.19 -6.92 0.47
C TYR A 80 21.76 -7.45 0.34
N LYS A 81 21.27 -7.53 -0.89
CA LYS A 81 19.86 -7.87 -1.16
C LYS A 81 19.60 -9.36 -0.93
N VAL A 82 18.44 -9.66 -0.37
CA VAL A 82 17.85 -10.99 -0.36
C VAL A 82 17.49 -11.36 -1.80
N GLU A 83 18.06 -12.46 -2.29
CA GLU A 83 17.75 -12.96 -3.63
C GLU A 83 16.26 -13.31 -3.75
N GLY A 84 15.64 -12.86 -4.86
CA GLY A 84 14.24 -13.12 -5.16
C GLY A 84 13.25 -12.43 -4.23
N PHE A 85 13.65 -11.40 -3.50
CA PHE A 85 12.74 -10.66 -2.63
C PHE A 85 11.69 -9.89 -3.44
N THR A 86 10.43 -10.10 -3.09
CA THR A 86 9.27 -9.50 -3.76
C THR A 86 8.53 -8.57 -2.80
N ILE A 87 8.22 -7.36 -3.29
CA ILE A 87 7.35 -6.42 -2.60
C ILE A 87 6.01 -6.39 -3.32
N ARG A 88 4.93 -6.59 -2.56
CA ARG A 88 3.55 -6.44 -3.02
C ARG A 88 2.96 -5.14 -2.50
N GLY A 89 2.15 -4.49 -3.32
CA GLY A 89 1.43 -3.29 -2.90
C GLY A 89 0.67 -2.66 -4.06
N VAL A 90 0.02 -1.52 -3.81
CA VAL A 90 -0.73 -0.78 -4.83
C VAL A 90 0.24 -0.08 -5.79
N ALA A 91 -0.08 -0.05 -7.09
CA ALA A 91 0.70 0.68 -8.08
C ALA A 91 0.69 2.20 -7.78
N GLY A 92 1.85 2.85 -7.90
CA GLY A 92 2.09 4.25 -7.55
C GLY A 92 2.40 4.49 -6.06
N SER A 93 2.35 3.46 -5.21
CA SER A 93 2.57 3.58 -3.77
C SER A 93 4.05 3.74 -3.39
N ALA A 94 4.32 4.04 -2.11
CA ALA A 94 5.66 4.02 -1.54
C ALA A 94 6.33 2.64 -1.69
N ALA A 95 5.54 1.56 -1.68
CA ALA A 95 6.03 0.20 -1.88
C ALA A 95 6.62 -0.01 -3.28
N GLU A 96 5.91 0.43 -4.32
CA GLU A 96 6.41 0.36 -5.70
C GLU A 96 7.66 1.22 -5.88
N LYS A 97 7.64 2.43 -5.33
CA LYS A 97 8.79 3.34 -5.37
C LYS A 97 10.02 2.70 -4.73
N TYR A 98 9.90 2.20 -3.50
CA TYR A 98 11.00 1.54 -2.79
C TYR A 98 11.51 0.32 -3.55
N ALA A 99 10.61 -0.51 -4.09
CA ALA A 99 10.99 -1.67 -4.88
C ALA A 99 11.80 -1.28 -6.12
N LYS A 100 11.36 -0.27 -6.88
CA LYS A 100 12.07 0.22 -8.08
C LYS A 100 13.43 0.83 -7.74
N GLU A 101 13.49 1.71 -6.74
CA GLU A 101 14.73 2.40 -6.32
C GLU A 101 15.79 1.42 -5.84
N ASN A 102 15.37 0.34 -5.17
CA ASN A 102 16.26 -0.69 -4.63
C ASN A 102 16.34 -1.93 -5.54
N GLY A 103 15.77 -1.91 -6.75
CA GLY A 103 15.84 -3.02 -7.71
C GLY A 103 15.29 -4.36 -7.20
N PHE A 104 14.21 -4.33 -6.42
CA PHE A 104 13.44 -5.51 -6.03
C PHE A 104 12.30 -5.78 -7.02
N THR A 105 11.83 -7.02 -7.05
CA THR A 105 10.60 -7.37 -7.79
C THR A 105 9.41 -6.69 -7.12
N PHE A 106 8.59 -6.01 -7.92
CA PHE A 106 7.31 -5.45 -7.48
C PHE A 106 6.15 -6.22 -8.11
N GLU A 107 5.26 -6.73 -7.28
CA GLU A 107 4.00 -7.35 -7.71
C GLU A 107 2.85 -6.41 -7.34
N ALA A 108 2.30 -5.74 -8.36
CA ALA A 108 1.14 -4.87 -8.17
C ALA A 108 -0.05 -5.70 -7.66
N MET A 109 -0.59 -5.30 -6.52
CA MET A 109 -1.89 -5.78 -6.07
C MET A 109 -2.94 -5.10 -6.93
N LYS A 110 -3.85 -5.89 -7.48
CA LYS A 110 -5.07 -5.32 -8.04
C LYS A 110 -5.82 -4.66 -6.89
N PRO A 111 -6.22 -3.39 -7.00
CA PRO A 111 -7.20 -2.86 -6.07
C PRO A 111 -8.44 -3.76 -6.17
N ASP A 112 -9.06 -4.07 -5.04
CA ASP A 112 -10.32 -4.82 -5.04
C ASP A 112 -11.48 -3.98 -5.63
N TYR A 113 -11.23 -2.71 -5.96
CA TYR A 113 -12.20 -1.75 -6.49
C TYR A 113 -11.91 -1.30 -7.93
N ILE A 114 -12.96 -0.83 -8.62
CA ILE A 114 -12.86 -0.16 -9.91
C ILE A 114 -12.85 1.35 -9.67
N LYS A 115 -11.81 2.04 -10.16
CA LYS A 115 -11.72 3.50 -10.00
C LYS A 115 -12.94 4.19 -10.64
N GLY A 116 -13.66 4.99 -9.86
CA GLY A 116 -14.91 5.64 -10.24
C GLY A 116 -16.19 4.83 -9.98
N ASP A 117 -16.08 3.57 -9.57
CA ASP A 117 -17.20 2.68 -9.20
C ASP A 117 -17.54 2.85 -7.71
N SER A 118 -18.13 3.99 -7.40
CA SER A 118 -18.45 4.40 -6.02
C SER A 118 -19.63 3.64 -5.41
N ASP A 119 -20.41 2.90 -6.21
CA ASP A 119 -21.48 2.03 -5.70
C ASP A 119 -21.15 0.53 -5.73
N SER A 120 -19.94 0.17 -6.18
CA SER A 120 -19.39 -1.19 -6.18
C SER A 120 -20.21 -2.18 -7.01
N ASP A 121 -20.87 -1.72 -8.08
CA ASP A 121 -21.66 -2.57 -8.98
C ASP A 121 -20.82 -3.23 -10.10
N GLY A 122 -19.53 -2.88 -10.16
CA GLY A 122 -18.57 -3.36 -11.15
C GLY A 122 -18.51 -2.48 -12.41
N LYS A 123 -19.21 -1.33 -12.47
CA LYS A 123 -19.29 -0.49 -13.66
C LYS A 123 -19.31 0.99 -13.31
N VAL A 124 -18.49 1.76 -13.99
CA VAL A 124 -18.50 3.22 -13.88
C VAL A 124 -19.62 3.81 -14.75
N THR A 125 -20.72 4.24 -14.11
CA THR A 125 -21.93 4.76 -14.76
C THR A 125 -22.44 6.05 -14.10
N ILE A 126 -23.62 6.52 -14.53
CA ILE A 126 -24.28 7.68 -13.90
C ILE A 126 -24.74 7.38 -12.46
N SER A 127 -24.85 6.10 -12.09
CA SER A 127 -25.15 5.69 -10.72
C SER A 127 -24.03 6.14 -9.77
N ASP A 128 -22.77 6.01 -10.20
CA ASP A 128 -21.62 6.48 -9.43
C ASP A 128 -21.56 7.98 -9.25
N VAL A 129 -21.92 8.72 -10.30
CA VAL A 129 -22.06 10.17 -10.22
C VAL A 129 -23.10 10.52 -9.14
N ARG A 130 -24.22 9.80 -9.12
CA ARG A 130 -25.26 10.01 -8.09
C ARG A 130 -24.76 9.62 -6.70
N THR A 131 -24.05 8.51 -6.55
CA THR A 131 -23.54 8.02 -5.27
C THR A 131 -22.47 8.96 -4.71
N THR A 132 -21.47 9.33 -5.52
CA THR A 132 -20.45 10.33 -5.19
C THR A 132 -21.07 11.68 -4.82
N LEU A 133 -22.08 12.15 -5.58
CA LEU A 133 -22.79 13.39 -5.24
C LEU A 133 -23.51 13.30 -3.89
N ARG A 134 -24.18 12.17 -3.61
CA ARG A 134 -24.85 11.96 -2.32
C ARG A 134 -23.85 11.97 -1.17
N TYR A 135 -22.67 11.37 -1.34
CA TYR A 135 -21.61 11.38 -0.33
C TYR A 135 -21.11 12.81 -0.08
N VAL A 136 -20.76 13.55 -1.15
CA VAL A 136 -20.33 14.96 -1.06
C VAL A 136 -21.39 15.84 -0.38
N CYS A 137 -22.67 15.56 -0.60
CA CYS A 137 -23.79 16.23 0.06
C CYS A 137 -24.16 15.69 1.45
N GLN A 138 -23.35 14.78 2.03
CA GLN A 138 -23.56 14.15 3.34
C GLN A 138 -24.93 13.46 3.45
N LYS A 139 -25.37 12.80 2.36
CA LYS A 139 -26.63 12.04 2.26
C LYS A 139 -26.44 10.53 2.34
N VAL A 140 -25.20 10.05 2.33
CA VAL A 140 -24.82 8.64 2.43
C VAL A 140 -23.39 8.56 2.98
N GLU A 141 -23.07 7.48 3.69
CA GLU A 141 -21.71 7.12 4.07
C GLU A 141 -21.22 6.01 3.12
N LEU A 142 -19.95 6.10 2.71
CA LEU A 142 -19.29 5.09 1.89
C LEU A 142 -18.37 4.23 2.77
N ASP A 143 -18.27 2.95 2.46
CA ASP A 143 -17.22 2.10 3.04
C ASP A 143 -15.83 2.48 2.47
N GLU A 144 -14.78 1.87 2.99
CA GLU A 144 -13.40 2.23 2.61
C GLU A 144 -13.10 1.91 1.14
N GLU A 145 -13.65 0.83 0.60
CA GLU A 145 -13.47 0.45 -0.80
C GLU A 145 -14.15 1.45 -1.74
N GLN A 146 -15.40 1.82 -1.43
CA GLN A 146 -16.16 2.83 -2.15
C GLN A 146 -15.51 4.22 -2.05
N LYS A 147 -14.91 4.56 -0.90
CA LYS A 147 -14.16 5.81 -0.76
C LYS A 147 -12.93 5.84 -1.66
N LEU A 148 -12.17 4.75 -1.71
CA LEU A 148 -11.01 4.60 -2.61
C LEU A 148 -11.42 4.63 -4.09
N ALA A 149 -12.59 4.07 -4.44
CA ALA A 149 -13.16 4.15 -5.77
C ALA A 149 -13.62 5.57 -6.14
N ALA A 150 -14.25 6.27 -5.19
CA ALA A 150 -14.77 7.62 -5.40
C ALA A 150 -13.68 8.70 -5.43
N ASP A 151 -12.55 8.53 -4.74
CA ASP A 151 -11.38 9.43 -4.81
C ASP A 151 -10.57 9.18 -6.09
N VAL A 152 -11.12 9.64 -7.21
CA VAL A 152 -10.50 9.46 -8.52
C VAL A 152 -9.29 10.40 -8.73
N GLU A 153 -9.14 11.46 -7.94
CA GLU A 153 -7.93 12.30 -7.94
C GLU A 153 -6.78 11.68 -7.13
N LYS A 154 -7.07 10.73 -6.24
CA LYS A 154 -6.13 10.15 -5.27
C LYS A 154 -5.50 11.23 -4.37
N ASP A 155 -6.27 12.24 -4.01
CA ASP A 155 -5.82 13.33 -3.13
C ASP A 155 -6.24 13.13 -1.67
N GLY A 156 -6.97 12.05 -1.37
CA GLY A 156 -7.48 11.69 -0.06
C GLY A 156 -8.79 12.40 0.29
N VAL A 157 -9.39 13.16 -0.63
CA VAL A 157 -10.58 13.99 -0.36
C VAL A 157 -11.62 13.85 -1.47
N ILE A 158 -12.67 13.06 -1.23
CA ILE A 158 -13.78 12.92 -2.18
C ILE A 158 -14.61 14.21 -2.24
N ASN A 159 -14.56 14.91 -3.36
CA ASN A 159 -15.21 16.21 -3.53
C ASN A 159 -15.78 16.43 -4.95
N ILE A 160 -16.15 17.67 -5.27
CA ILE A 160 -16.75 18.02 -6.56
C ILE A 160 -15.82 17.76 -7.75
N LYS A 161 -14.50 17.76 -7.54
CA LYS A 161 -13.50 17.48 -8.58
C LYS A 161 -13.56 16.02 -9.00
N ASP A 162 -13.66 15.10 -8.03
CA ASP A 162 -13.86 13.67 -8.28
C ASP A 162 -15.15 13.43 -9.03
N LEU A 163 -16.26 13.98 -8.51
CA LEU A 163 -17.57 13.90 -9.13
C LEU A 163 -17.53 14.37 -10.59
N ARG A 164 -16.86 15.49 -10.85
CA ARG A 164 -16.72 16.06 -12.19
C ARG A 164 -15.89 15.18 -13.11
N LYS A 165 -14.86 14.49 -12.61
CA LYS A 165 -14.07 13.53 -13.39
C LYS A 165 -14.89 12.29 -13.75
N VAL A 166 -15.57 11.68 -12.77
CA VAL A 166 -16.48 10.54 -13.02
C VAL A 166 -17.56 10.93 -14.04
N LEU A 167 -18.19 12.09 -13.88
CA LEU A 167 -19.19 12.58 -14.83
C LEU A 167 -18.61 12.78 -16.25
N ARG A 168 -17.40 13.31 -16.38
CA ARG A 168 -16.74 13.48 -17.68
C ARG A 168 -16.44 12.13 -18.34
N PHE A 169 -15.98 11.16 -17.57
CA PHE A 169 -15.72 9.81 -18.06
C PHE A 169 -17.01 9.16 -18.58
N VAL A 170 -18.08 9.16 -17.78
CA VAL A 170 -19.40 8.61 -18.16
C VAL A 170 -19.98 9.32 -19.39
N CYS A 171 -19.69 10.61 -19.57
CA CYS A 171 -20.09 11.39 -20.74
C CYS A 171 -19.13 11.26 -21.94
N ASN A 172 -18.17 10.33 -21.92
CA ASN A 172 -17.14 10.12 -22.95
C ASN A 172 -16.36 11.41 -23.30
N LYS A 173 -16.08 12.25 -22.30
CA LYS A 173 -15.25 13.46 -22.43
C LYS A 173 -13.78 13.21 -22.10
N ILE A 174 -13.48 12.08 -21.47
CA ILE A 174 -12.14 11.58 -21.16
C ILE A 174 -12.15 10.05 -21.32
N GLU A 175 -10.99 9.45 -21.58
CA GLU A 175 -10.86 8.00 -21.86
C GLU A 175 -10.52 7.18 -20.60
N GLU A 176 -9.96 7.80 -19.57
CA GLU A 176 -9.50 7.14 -18.34
C GLU A 176 -9.75 8.03 -17.12
N LEU A 177 -9.81 7.40 -15.94
CA LEU A 177 -10.00 8.06 -14.63
C LEU A 177 -8.71 8.18 -13.84
#